data_AF-A0AB37X1Z9-F1
#
_entry.id   AF-A0AB37X1Z9-F1
#
_cell.length_a   1.000
_cell.length_b   1.000
_cell.length_c   1.000
_cell.angle_alpha   90.00
_cell.angle_beta   90.00
_cell.angle_gamma   90.00
#
_symmetry.space_group_name_H-M   'P 1'
#
loop_
_entity.id
_entity.type
_entity.pdbx_description
1 polymer ?
#
loop_
_entity_poly.entity_id
_entity_poly.type
_entity_poly.pdbx_seq_one_letter_code
_entity_poly.pdbx_strand_id
1 'polypeptide(L)'
;MITPADVARMHANAAVHHTPNEADPLEPDELLYTSQSAGLPQGESLGNSIPTPAQLRERLAAAAAHAKPAMPGPHAQADAANATPTPAMMPRRRTSDRPTTFASLDAQELPVVREYSAGGLVFDDHGRVAIIARHSRSGHLEWCLPKGHIEKGETPQQTAVREVHEETGILGEVVDSIATIDYWFTGTSQRVHKLVHHFALRQIGGELTVEGDPDHEAEDAIWVDFADLDDVLSYPNERKIAWLYARKLNRQG
;
A
#
# COMPACT_ATOMS: atom_id res chain seq x y z
N MET A 1 -26.67 12.35 2.22
CA MET A 1 -25.73 13.16 1.43
C MET A 1 -24.80 13.86 2.39
N ILE A 2 -23.51 13.64 2.21
CA ILE A 2 -22.44 14.30 2.96
C ILE A 2 -22.43 15.77 2.54
N THR A 3 -22.34 16.67 3.52
CA THR A 3 -22.34 18.11 3.23
C THR A 3 -20.90 18.61 3.07
N PRO A 4 -20.69 19.71 2.33
CA PRO A 4 -19.40 20.41 2.34
C PRO A 4 -18.92 20.78 3.77
N ALA A 5 -19.84 20.92 4.73
CA ALA A 5 -19.52 21.18 6.13
C ALA A 5 -18.97 19.94 6.87
N ASP A 6 -19.38 18.73 6.47
CA ASP A 6 -18.84 17.48 7.04
C ASP A 6 -17.40 17.29 6.56
N VAL A 7 -17.14 17.49 5.26
CA VAL A 7 -15.80 17.48 4.68
C VAL A 7 -14.92 18.54 5.35
N ALA A 8 -15.40 19.78 5.46
CA ALA A 8 -14.66 20.86 6.12
C ALA A 8 -14.33 20.55 7.60
N ARG A 9 -15.23 19.88 8.33
CA ARG A 9 -14.97 19.45 9.72
C ARG A 9 -13.90 18.37 9.79
N MET A 10 -13.88 17.44 8.84
CA MET A 10 -12.85 16.39 8.76
C MET A 10 -11.48 16.97 8.45
N HIS A 11 -11.39 17.88 7.48
CA HIS A 11 -10.14 18.58 7.18
C HIS A 11 -9.62 19.39 8.38
N ALA A 12 -10.52 19.98 9.17
CA ALA A 12 -10.15 20.72 10.38
C ALA A 12 -9.61 19.82 11.50
N ASN A 13 -10.18 18.63 11.71
CA ASN A 13 -9.71 17.68 12.74
C ASN A 13 -8.39 16.98 12.35
N ALA A 14 -8.21 16.66 11.06
CA ALA A 14 -7.02 16.01 10.52
C ALA A 14 -5.73 16.85 10.74
N ALA A 15 -5.84 18.17 10.82
CA ALA A 15 -4.71 19.09 11.01
C ALA A 15 -4.19 19.19 12.45
N VAL A 16 -4.90 18.65 13.46
CA VAL A 16 -4.62 18.91 14.89
C VAL A 16 -3.56 17.97 15.48
N HIS A 17 -3.21 16.87 14.81
CA HIS A 17 -2.39 15.78 15.38
C HIS A 17 -0.96 15.67 14.85
N HIS A 18 -0.42 16.69 14.18
CA HIS A 18 0.95 16.63 13.67
C HIS A 18 1.68 17.97 13.80
N THR A 19 2.85 17.96 14.43
CA THR A 19 3.84 19.03 14.32
C THR A 19 4.72 18.71 13.10
N PRO A 20 4.52 19.38 11.95
CA PRO A 20 5.30 19.09 10.75
C PRO A 20 6.77 19.42 10.93
N ASN A 21 7.63 18.72 10.17
CA ASN A 21 9.03 19.09 10.02
C ASN A 21 9.14 20.55 9.54
N GLU A 22 9.82 21.41 10.32
CA GLU A 22 9.94 22.85 10.05
C GLU A 22 10.67 23.16 8.73
N ALA A 23 11.44 22.22 8.18
CA ALA A 23 12.20 22.39 6.95
C ALA A 23 11.41 22.03 5.68
N ASP A 24 10.57 21.00 5.72
CA ASP A 24 9.67 20.58 4.64
C ASP A 24 8.46 19.81 5.20
N PRO A 25 7.24 20.39 5.19
CA PRO A 25 6.03 19.75 5.73
C PRO A 25 5.60 18.46 5.01
N LEU A 26 6.17 18.17 3.84
CA LEU A 26 5.87 16.96 3.05
C LEU A 26 6.88 15.84 3.27
N GLU A 27 8.02 16.14 3.89
CA GLU A 27 9.04 15.15 4.22
C GLU A 27 8.68 14.47 5.56
N PRO A 28 8.82 13.14 5.65
CA PRO A 28 8.44 12.39 6.85
C PRO A 28 9.40 12.63 8.03
N ASP A 29 8.88 12.51 9.25
CA ASP A 29 9.70 12.54 10.47
C ASP A 29 10.63 11.32 10.59
N GLU A 30 10.22 10.16 10.05
CA GLU A 30 11.02 8.92 10.04
C GLU A 30 10.79 8.12 8.74
N LEU A 31 11.84 7.94 7.93
CA LEU A 31 11.86 7.05 6.77
C LEU A 31 12.12 5.61 7.24
N LEU A 32 11.08 4.80 7.29
CA LEU A 32 11.18 3.45 7.84
C LEU A 32 11.59 2.40 6.81
N TYR A 33 11.40 2.66 5.51
CA TYR A 33 11.67 1.67 4.48
C TYR A 33 11.79 2.26 3.08
N THR A 34 12.84 1.86 2.37
CA THR A 34 13.08 2.16 0.96
C THR A 34 13.05 0.89 0.13
N SER A 35 12.26 0.91 -0.94
CA SER A 35 12.33 -0.12 -1.99
C SER A 35 12.59 0.50 -3.36
N GLN A 36 13.49 -0.12 -4.12
CA GLN A 36 13.49 0.10 -5.56
C GLN A 36 12.45 -0.86 -6.15
N SER A 37 11.41 -0.35 -6.81
CA SER A 37 10.85 -1.11 -7.92
C SER A 37 11.91 -1.07 -9.03
N ALA A 38 12.88 -1.99 -8.98
CA ALA A 38 13.56 -2.40 -10.18
C ALA A 38 12.44 -2.72 -11.18
N GLY A 39 12.46 -2.06 -12.34
CA GLY A 39 11.39 -2.20 -13.33
C GLY A 39 10.98 -3.65 -13.40
N LEU A 40 9.69 -3.92 -13.14
CA LEU A 40 9.15 -5.28 -13.09
C LEU A 40 9.75 -6.06 -14.26
N PRO A 41 10.55 -7.12 -14.01
CA PRO A 41 10.94 -7.98 -15.10
C PRO A 41 9.65 -8.47 -15.75
N GLN A 42 9.54 -8.31 -17.06
CA GLN A 42 8.48 -8.95 -17.81
C GLN A 42 8.65 -10.46 -17.59
N GLY A 43 7.70 -11.03 -16.84
CA GLY A 43 7.56 -12.46 -16.64
C GLY A 43 8.52 -13.06 -15.64
N GLU A 44 8.10 -13.13 -14.36
CA GLU A 44 8.14 -14.39 -13.62
C GLU A 44 6.85 -14.47 -12.78
N SER A 45 5.94 -15.33 -13.23
CA SER A 45 4.70 -15.68 -12.52
C SER A 45 5.09 -16.58 -11.34
N LEU A 46 5.13 -16.01 -10.14
CA LEU A 46 5.02 -16.81 -8.91
C LEU A 46 3.55 -17.15 -8.68
N GLY A 47 3.07 -18.20 -9.36
CA GLY A 47 2.11 -19.21 -8.90
C GLY A 47 0.71 -18.86 -8.38
N ASN A 48 0.44 -17.68 -7.83
CA ASN A 48 -0.87 -17.30 -7.30
C ASN A 48 -1.36 -16.06 -8.06
N SER A 49 -2.32 -16.25 -8.96
CA SER A 49 -3.03 -15.15 -9.59
C SER A 49 -3.71 -14.29 -8.52
N ILE A 50 -3.49 -12.97 -8.55
CA ILE A 50 -4.26 -12.01 -7.74
C ILE A 50 -5.76 -12.26 -8.01
N PRO A 51 -6.59 -12.45 -6.98
CA PRO A 51 -7.99 -12.80 -7.19
C PRO A 51 -8.75 -11.63 -7.83
N THR A 52 -9.64 -11.94 -8.77
CA THR A 52 -10.61 -10.96 -9.28
C THR A 52 -11.55 -10.51 -8.16
N PRO A 53 -12.30 -9.40 -8.32
CA PRO A 53 -13.24 -8.96 -7.30
C PRO A 53 -14.33 -9.99 -7.01
N ALA A 54 -14.81 -10.69 -8.04
CA ALA A 54 -15.74 -11.80 -7.85
C ALA A 54 -15.14 -12.94 -7.03
N GLN A 55 -13.91 -13.36 -7.34
CA GLN A 55 -13.22 -14.43 -6.60
C GLN A 55 -12.94 -14.05 -5.16
N LEU A 56 -12.54 -12.80 -4.91
CA LEU A 56 -12.25 -12.32 -3.56
C LEU A 56 -13.53 -12.20 -2.73
N ARG A 57 -14.62 -11.67 -3.31
CA ARG A 57 -15.94 -11.64 -2.67
C ARG A 57 -16.43 -13.05 -2.33
N GLU A 58 -16.25 -14.02 -3.22
CA GLU A 58 -16.62 -15.42 -2.96
C GLU A 58 -15.80 -16.01 -1.81
N ARG A 59 -14.48 -15.77 -1.78
CA ARG A 59 -13.60 -16.20 -0.69
C ARG A 59 -14.02 -15.61 0.66
N LEU A 60 -14.30 -14.31 0.71
CA LEU A 60 -14.70 -13.61 1.93
C LEU A 60 -16.10 -14.04 2.40
N ALA A 61 -17.04 -14.25 1.47
CA ALA A 61 -18.36 -14.77 1.80
C ALA A 61 -18.30 -16.20 2.35
N ALA A 62 -17.42 -17.04 1.79
CA ALA A 62 -17.17 -18.38 2.31
C ALA A 62 -16.56 -18.32 3.72
N ALA A 63 -15.58 -17.45 3.97
CA ALA A 63 -15.00 -17.29 5.31
C ALA A 63 -16.05 -16.84 6.35
N ALA A 64 -16.89 -15.86 6.01
CA ALA A 64 -17.97 -15.38 6.87
C ALA A 64 -19.01 -16.45 7.21
N ALA A 65 -19.35 -17.34 6.26
CA ALA A 65 -20.29 -18.43 6.49
C ALA A 65 -19.75 -19.52 7.43
N HIS A 66 -18.43 -19.62 7.60
CA HIS A 66 -17.78 -20.63 8.44
C HIS A 66 -17.35 -20.10 9.83
N ALA A 67 -17.56 -18.81 10.11
CA ALA A 67 -17.25 -18.21 11.41
C ALA A 67 -18.26 -18.63 12.51
N LYS A 68 -17.91 -19.66 13.29
CA LYS A 68 -18.54 -19.97 14.60
C LYS A 68 -17.97 -19.07 15.71
N PRO A 69 -18.69 -18.81 16.83
CA PRO A 69 -18.13 -18.01 17.91
C PRO A 69 -17.22 -18.84 18.84
N ALA A 70 -16.23 -18.13 19.38
CA ALA A 70 -15.46 -18.35 20.61
C ALA A 70 -14.05 -19.01 20.54
N MET A 71 -13.15 -18.32 21.27
CA MET A 71 -11.82 -18.65 21.81
C MET A 71 -11.53 -20.13 22.10
N PRO A 72 -10.25 -20.56 22.09
CA PRO A 72 -9.55 -20.72 23.38
C PRO A 72 -8.05 -20.36 23.37
N GLY A 73 -7.54 -20.10 24.59
CA GLY A 73 -6.12 -19.96 24.92
C GLY A 73 -5.34 -21.29 25.02
N PRO A 74 -4.10 -21.29 25.56
CA PRO A 74 -2.95 -21.95 24.92
C PRO A 74 -2.41 -23.19 25.66
N HIS A 75 -1.52 -23.94 24.99
CA HIS A 75 -0.39 -24.80 25.45
C HIS A 75 -0.01 -25.73 24.25
N ALA A 76 1.22 -26.15 23.90
CA ALA A 76 2.62 -25.92 24.27
C ALA A 76 3.53 -26.65 23.22
N GLN A 77 4.80 -26.21 23.05
CA GLN A 77 6.09 -26.90 22.68
C GLN A 77 6.09 -28.32 22.04
N ALA A 78 7.05 -28.78 21.22
CA ALA A 78 8.39 -28.38 20.71
C ALA A 78 8.61 -29.20 19.39
N ASP A 79 9.54 -28.92 18.47
CA ASP A 79 10.96 -29.31 18.54
C ASP A 79 11.71 -28.90 17.25
N ALA A 80 13.02 -28.77 17.38
CA ALA A 80 13.99 -28.32 16.39
C ALA A 80 14.47 -29.42 15.40
N ALA A 81 14.98 -29.03 14.22
CA ALA A 81 16.38 -29.26 13.80
C ALA A 81 16.67 -28.94 12.31
N ASN A 82 17.85 -28.34 12.12
CA ASN A 82 18.58 -28.00 10.89
C ASN A 82 18.79 -29.12 9.86
N ALA A 83 18.91 -28.76 8.57
CA ALA A 83 20.00 -29.21 7.69
C ALA A 83 20.07 -28.42 6.35
N THR A 84 21.26 -27.90 6.01
CA THR A 84 21.78 -27.61 4.65
C THR A 84 23.32 -27.73 4.73
N PRO A 85 24.12 -27.64 3.63
CA PRO A 85 23.98 -28.07 2.23
C PRO A 85 25.23 -28.87 1.75
N THR A 86 25.27 -29.37 0.51
CA THR A 86 26.53 -29.66 -0.25
C THR A 86 26.28 -29.83 -1.76
N PRO A 87 27.30 -29.84 -2.67
CA PRO A 87 27.42 -28.83 -3.73
C PRO A 87 27.53 -29.42 -5.16
N ALA A 88 27.47 -28.57 -6.20
CA ALA A 88 27.98 -28.90 -7.53
C ALA A 88 28.39 -27.60 -8.26
N MET A 89 29.70 -27.33 -8.37
CA MET A 89 30.55 -27.52 -9.56
C MET A 89 30.37 -26.47 -10.67
N MET A 90 31.36 -25.55 -10.73
CA MET A 90 31.64 -24.68 -11.87
C MET A 90 32.18 -25.46 -13.08
N PRO A 91 32.06 -24.89 -14.29
CA PRO A 91 33.11 -24.95 -15.30
C PRO A 91 33.79 -23.58 -15.51
N ARG A 92 35.11 -23.64 -15.70
CA ARG A 92 36.02 -22.52 -15.96
C ARG A 92 35.84 -21.88 -17.35
N ARG A 93 36.00 -20.55 -17.35
CA ARG A 93 36.45 -19.61 -18.39
C ARG A 93 37.02 -20.20 -19.69
N ARG A 94 36.54 -19.66 -20.83
CA ARG A 94 37.35 -19.42 -22.03
C ARG A 94 37.40 -17.92 -22.34
N THR A 95 38.57 -17.48 -22.76
CA THR A 95 39.02 -16.11 -23.00
C THR A 95 38.70 -15.62 -24.41
N SER A 96 38.77 -14.29 -24.55
CA SER A 96 39.00 -13.48 -25.75
C SER A 96 37.97 -13.53 -26.89
N ASP A 97 37.15 -12.48 -27.00
CA ASP A 97 37.33 -11.49 -28.08
C ASP A 97 36.54 -10.20 -27.80
N ARG A 98 37.24 -9.06 -27.83
CA ARG A 98 36.63 -7.75 -28.08
C ARG A 98 36.66 -7.54 -29.59
N PRO A 99 35.57 -7.01 -30.17
CA PRO A 99 35.73 -5.75 -30.89
C PRO A 99 34.93 -4.61 -30.25
N THR A 100 35.51 -3.44 -30.47
CA THR A 100 35.10 -2.09 -30.13
C THR A 100 33.70 -1.69 -30.61
N THR A 101 33.16 -0.71 -29.87
CA THR A 101 32.13 0.27 -30.26
C THR A 101 30.73 -0.28 -30.58
N PHE A 102 29.88 -0.31 -29.56
CA PHE A 102 28.51 0.21 -29.73
C PHE A 102 28.46 1.58 -29.10
N ALA A 103 27.80 2.48 -29.81
CA ALA A 103 27.68 3.90 -29.54
C ALA A 103 27.46 4.19 -28.05
N SER A 104 28.12 5.25 -27.59
CA SER A 104 27.56 6.11 -26.54
C SER A 104 26.16 6.52 -27.00
N LEU A 105 25.17 5.67 -26.75
CA LEU A 105 23.82 6.12 -26.56
C LEU A 105 23.91 6.91 -25.28
N ASP A 106 23.78 8.22 -25.41
CA ASP A 106 23.47 9.10 -24.30
C ASP A 106 22.56 8.34 -23.35
N ALA A 107 23.10 7.95 -22.19
CA ALA A 107 22.26 7.68 -21.05
C ALA A 107 21.62 9.02 -20.76
N GLN A 108 20.54 9.34 -21.47
CA GLN A 108 19.68 10.45 -21.14
C GLN A 108 19.26 10.14 -19.71
N GLU A 109 19.92 10.77 -18.75
CA GLU A 109 19.54 10.70 -17.36
C GLU A 109 18.13 11.26 -17.31
N LEU A 110 17.15 10.35 -17.30
CA LEU A 110 15.75 10.74 -17.24
C LEU A 110 15.59 11.64 -16.00
N PRO A 111 14.94 12.81 -16.16
CA PRO A 111 14.74 13.75 -15.07
C PRO A 111 14.10 13.03 -13.89
N VAL A 112 14.54 13.39 -12.68
CA VAL A 112 13.97 12.87 -11.44
C VAL A 112 12.87 13.81 -10.98
N VAL A 113 11.66 13.27 -10.80
CA VAL A 113 10.52 13.98 -10.23
C VAL A 113 10.18 13.34 -8.88
N ARG A 114 9.89 14.16 -7.89
CA ARG A 114 9.35 13.69 -6.60
C ARG A 114 7.83 13.79 -6.62
N GLU A 115 7.17 12.74 -6.16
CA GLU A 115 5.73 12.70 -5.97
C GLU A 115 5.42 12.39 -4.51
N TYR A 116 4.50 13.17 -3.93
CA TYR A 116 4.04 12.97 -2.56
C TYR A 116 2.57 12.57 -2.58
N SER A 117 2.25 11.51 -1.84
CA SER A 117 0.91 10.97 -1.72
C SER A 117 0.58 10.69 -0.26
N ALA A 118 -0.71 10.55 0.04
CA ALA A 118 -1.17 10.08 1.34
C ALA A 118 -2.43 9.21 1.22
N GLY A 119 -2.62 8.33 2.21
CA GLY A 119 -3.73 7.38 2.26
C GLY A 119 -3.61 6.45 3.45
N GLY A 120 -4.15 5.24 3.36
CA GLY A 120 -3.86 4.19 4.34
C GLY A 120 -5.01 3.25 4.68
N LEU A 121 -5.02 2.79 5.93
CA LEU A 121 -5.96 1.79 6.42
C LEU A 121 -7.20 2.49 6.98
N VAL A 122 -8.36 2.34 6.35
CA VAL A 122 -9.64 2.77 6.94
C VAL A 122 -10.39 1.58 7.52
N PHE A 123 -10.67 1.62 8.82
CA PHE A 123 -11.31 0.56 9.57
C PHE A 123 -12.80 0.80 9.78
N ASP A 124 -13.63 -0.22 9.60
CA ASP A 124 -15.01 -0.22 10.09
C ASP A 124 -15.10 -0.70 11.56
N ASP A 125 -16.32 -0.68 12.11
CA ASP A 125 -16.60 -1.12 13.49
C ASP A 125 -16.43 -2.64 13.70
N HIS A 126 -16.21 -3.40 12.63
CA HIS A 126 -15.95 -4.84 12.65
C HIS A 126 -14.45 -5.17 12.56
N GLY A 127 -13.57 -4.16 12.45
CA GLY A 127 -12.13 -4.37 12.31
C GLY A 127 -11.71 -4.78 10.90
N ARG A 128 -12.57 -4.58 9.90
CA ARG A 128 -12.26 -4.77 8.48
C ARG A 128 -11.67 -3.50 7.90
N VAL A 129 -10.83 -3.65 6.88
CA VAL A 129 -10.20 -2.55 6.15
C VAL A 129 -10.75 -2.46 4.75
N ALA A 130 -11.09 -1.25 4.29
CA ALA A 130 -11.45 -1.03 2.90
C ALA A 130 -10.18 -1.00 2.03
N ILE A 131 -10.21 -1.77 0.95
CA ILE A 131 -9.16 -1.78 -0.09
C ILE A 131 -9.81 -1.61 -1.46
N ILE A 132 -9.02 -1.15 -2.43
CA ILE A 132 -9.48 -0.93 -3.80
C ILE A 132 -8.78 -1.87 -4.79
N ALA A 133 -9.50 -2.20 -5.87
CA ALA A 133 -8.93 -2.82 -7.04
C ALA A 133 -8.67 -1.76 -8.11
N ARG A 134 -7.49 -1.80 -8.72
CA ARG A 134 -7.14 -0.95 -9.86
C ARG A 134 -6.23 -1.65 -10.84
N HIS A 135 -6.12 -1.13 -12.06
CA HIS A 135 -5.17 -1.63 -13.04
C HIS A 135 -3.79 -1.00 -12.87
N SER A 136 -2.78 -1.85 -12.82
CA SER A 136 -1.39 -1.45 -12.92
C SER A 136 -1.08 -0.86 -14.30
N ARG A 137 0.08 -0.23 -14.45
CA ARG A 137 0.56 0.26 -15.76
C ARG A 137 0.75 -0.85 -16.79
N SER A 138 0.89 -2.11 -16.36
CA SER A 138 0.94 -3.27 -17.26
C SER A 138 -0.43 -3.86 -17.57
N GLY A 139 -1.51 -3.26 -17.06
CA GLY A 139 -2.89 -3.73 -17.25
C GLY A 139 -3.25 -4.94 -16.38
N HIS A 140 -2.51 -5.21 -15.30
CA HIS A 140 -2.90 -6.25 -14.35
C HIS A 140 -3.74 -5.67 -13.23
N LEU A 141 -4.79 -6.38 -12.81
CA LEU A 141 -5.58 -6.01 -11.65
C LEU A 141 -4.77 -6.20 -10.37
N GLU A 142 -4.80 -5.20 -9.50
CA GLU A 142 -4.09 -5.17 -8.23
C GLU A 142 -4.99 -4.67 -7.10
N TRP A 143 -4.89 -5.30 -5.94
CA TRP A 143 -5.53 -4.85 -4.71
C TRP A 143 -4.54 -4.00 -3.91
N CYS A 144 -4.93 -2.78 -3.59
CA CYS A 144 -4.09 -1.84 -2.86
C CYS A 144 -4.87 -1.01 -1.84
N LEU A 145 -4.12 -0.36 -0.94
CA LEU A 145 -4.68 0.63 -0.02
C LEU A 145 -5.10 1.91 -0.78
N PRO A 146 -6.21 2.56 -0.36
CA PRO A 146 -6.61 3.84 -0.94
C PRO A 146 -5.58 4.93 -0.60
N LYS A 147 -5.19 5.71 -1.60
CA LYS A 147 -4.22 6.81 -1.53
C LYS A 147 -4.22 7.60 -2.84
N GLY A 148 -3.85 8.87 -2.77
CA GLY A 148 -3.55 9.67 -3.96
C GLY A 148 -2.64 10.86 -3.66
N HIS A 149 -2.50 11.77 -4.61
CA HIS A 149 -1.51 12.85 -4.56
C HIS A 149 -1.91 13.93 -3.55
N ILE A 150 -0.91 14.47 -2.84
CA ILE A 150 -1.13 15.62 -1.96
C ILE A 150 -1.35 16.86 -2.83
N GLU A 151 -2.54 17.46 -2.72
CA GLU A 151 -2.85 18.68 -3.46
C GLU A 151 -2.28 19.93 -2.78
N LYS A 152 -2.23 21.03 -3.54
CA LYS A 152 -1.68 22.29 -3.05
C LYS A 152 -2.50 22.81 -1.86
N GLY A 153 -1.84 22.87 -0.70
CA GLY A 153 -2.43 23.41 0.53
C GLY A 153 -3.06 22.35 1.44
N GLU A 154 -3.04 21.08 1.05
CA GLU A 154 -3.43 19.98 1.92
C GLU A 154 -2.27 19.54 2.81
N THR A 155 -2.59 19.13 4.04
CA THR A 155 -1.69 18.28 4.85
C THR A 155 -1.80 16.82 4.40
N PRO A 156 -0.81 15.97 4.66
CA PRO A 156 -0.92 14.53 4.35
C PRO A 156 -2.16 13.86 4.96
N GLN A 157 -2.58 14.26 6.15
CA GLN A 157 -3.79 13.75 6.80
C GLN A 157 -5.06 14.18 6.07
N GLN A 158 -5.11 15.43 5.61
CA GLN A 158 -6.23 15.96 4.82
C GLN A 158 -6.35 15.20 3.50
N THR A 159 -5.23 15.00 2.80
CA THR A 159 -5.19 14.16 1.60
C THR A 159 -5.65 12.74 1.90
N ALA A 160 -5.13 12.09 2.94
CA ALA A 160 -5.53 10.71 3.27
C ALA A 160 -7.04 10.57 3.52
N VAL A 161 -7.66 11.55 4.18
CA VAL A 161 -9.12 11.58 4.39
C VAL A 161 -9.88 11.76 3.07
N ARG A 162 -9.45 12.70 2.23
CA ARG A 162 -10.07 12.96 0.92
C ARG A 162 -9.98 11.73 0.02
N GLU A 163 -8.78 11.17 -0.13
CA GLU A 163 -8.49 10.03 -1.02
C GLU A 163 -9.25 8.77 -0.58
N VAL A 164 -9.28 8.47 0.72
CA VAL A 164 -10.10 7.37 1.24
C VAL A 164 -11.56 7.58 0.87
N HIS A 165 -12.08 8.80 1.00
CA HIS A 165 -13.47 9.08 0.65
C HIS A 165 -13.73 9.01 -0.86
N GLU A 166 -12.84 9.53 -1.69
CA GLU A 166 -12.98 9.51 -3.15
C GLU A 166 -12.93 8.06 -3.68
N GLU A 167 -11.91 7.29 -3.30
CA GLU A 167 -11.70 5.94 -3.84
C GLU A 167 -12.59 4.86 -3.20
N THR A 168 -13.15 5.10 -2.01
CA THR A 168 -13.94 4.07 -1.29
C THR A 168 -15.32 4.52 -0.84
N GLY A 169 -15.66 5.81 -0.96
CA GLY A 169 -16.92 6.37 -0.45
C GLY A 169 -17.00 6.44 1.08
N ILE A 170 -15.97 5.99 1.79
CA ILE A 170 -15.93 5.94 3.25
C ILE A 170 -15.44 7.26 3.82
N LEU A 171 -16.19 7.81 4.78
CA LEU A 171 -15.73 8.93 5.58
C LEU A 171 -14.90 8.43 6.75
N GLY A 172 -13.61 8.78 6.74
CA GLY A 172 -12.65 8.41 7.78
C GLY A 172 -12.24 9.59 8.67
N GLU A 173 -11.95 9.30 9.93
CA GLU A 173 -11.22 10.18 10.83
C GLU A 173 -9.83 9.58 11.09
N VAL A 174 -8.76 10.37 10.94
CA VAL A 174 -7.39 9.92 11.22
C VAL A 174 -7.25 9.66 12.72
N VAL A 175 -6.88 8.43 13.09
CA VAL A 175 -6.63 8.02 14.47
C VAL A 175 -5.15 7.89 14.78
N ASP A 176 -4.32 7.59 13.78
CA ASP A 176 -2.89 7.42 13.99
C ASP A 176 -2.07 7.59 12.70
N SER A 177 -0.81 8.00 12.84
CA SER A 177 0.20 7.91 11.78
C SER A 177 0.88 6.54 11.84
N ILE A 178 0.95 5.84 10.70
CA ILE A 178 1.55 4.50 10.63
C ILE A 178 3.03 4.62 10.23
N ALA A 179 3.28 5.10 9.01
CA ALA A 179 4.60 5.19 8.42
C ALA A 179 4.55 5.97 7.10
N THR A 180 5.72 6.43 6.66
CA THR A 180 5.92 6.89 5.28
C THR A 180 6.83 5.90 4.56
N ILE A 181 6.40 5.47 3.37
CA ILE A 181 7.20 4.61 2.49
C ILE A 181 7.73 5.44 1.33
N ASP A 182 8.94 5.14 0.89
CA ASP A 182 9.47 5.67 -0.36
C ASP A 182 9.84 4.56 -1.36
N TYR A 183 9.60 4.84 -2.63
CA TYR A 183 10.00 3.94 -3.70
C TYR A 183 10.26 4.65 -5.01
N TRP A 184 11.07 4.00 -5.84
CA TRP A 184 11.49 4.52 -7.14
C TRP A 184 10.89 3.71 -8.28
N PHE A 185 10.31 4.38 -9.27
CA PHE A 185 9.94 3.76 -10.54
C PHE A 185 10.35 4.60 -11.74
N THR A 186 10.57 3.94 -12.87
CA THR A 186 10.93 4.61 -14.13
C THR A 186 9.70 4.66 -15.04
N GLY A 187 9.23 5.87 -15.34
CA GLY A 187 8.26 6.11 -16.40
C GLY A 187 8.91 6.21 -17.77
N THR A 188 8.10 6.49 -18.79
CA THR A 188 8.55 6.64 -20.18
C THR A 188 9.50 7.83 -20.39
N SER A 189 9.34 8.89 -19.60
CA SER A 189 10.07 10.16 -19.76
C SER A 189 10.82 10.64 -18.50
N GLN A 190 10.60 10.00 -17.34
CA GLN A 190 11.14 10.46 -16.06
C GLN A 190 11.33 9.30 -15.08
N ARG A 191 12.25 9.47 -14.12
CA ARG A 191 12.32 8.65 -12.91
C ARG A 191 11.50 9.33 -11.83
N VAL A 192 10.64 8.57 -11.17
CA VAL A 192 9.80 9.09 -10.10
C VAL A 192 10.30 8.53 -8.77
N HIS A 193 10.55 9.44 -7.83
CA HIS A 193 10.74 9.14 -6.42
C HIS A 193 9.43 9.42 -5.70
N LYS A 194 8.69 8.37 -5.37
CA LYS A 194 7.38 8.47 -4.73
C LYS A 194 7.51 8.31 -3.22
N LEU A 195 6.95 9.24 -2.46
CA LEU A 195 6.76 9.15 -1.02
C LEU A 195 5.26 9.04 -0.72
N VAL A 196 4.89 8.09 0.14
CA VAL A 196 3.48 7.87 0.50
C VAL A 196 3.32 7.81 2.02
N HIS A 197 2.62 8.79 2.57
CA HIS A 197 2.26 8.88 3.98
C HIS A 197 1.04 8.00 4.28
N HIS A 198 1.19 7.03 5.20
CA HIS A 198 0.12 6.11 5.55
C HIS A 198 -0.42 6.39 6.95
N PHE A 199 -1.74 6.50 7.05
CA PHE A 199 -2.47 6.72 8.28
C PHE A 199 -3.41 5.56 8.59
N ALA A 200 -3.74 5.39 9.86
CA ALA A 200 -4.89 4.61 10.28
C ALA A 200 -6.07 5.56 10.43
N LEU A 201 -7.19 5.22 9.80
CA LEU A 201 -8.44 5.95 9.85
C LEU A 201 -9.53 5.06 10.44
N ARG A 202 -10.46 5.67 11.16
CA ARG A 202 -11.68 5.02 11.64
C ARG A 202 -12.86 5.54 10.85
N GLN A 203 -13.69 4.64 10.35
CA GLN A 203 -14.95 5.00 9.68
C GLN A 203 -15.84 5.79 10.65
N ILE A 204 -16.36 6.91 10.17
CA ILE A 204 -17.36 7.75 10.86
C ILE A 204 -18.64 7.91 10.03
N GLY A 205 -18.66 7.39 8.81
CA GLY A 205 -19.80 7.40 7.90
C GLY A 205 -19.41 6.96 6.50
N GLY A 206 -20.29 7.22 5.54
CA GLY A 206 -20.11 6.79 4.16
C GLY A 206 -20.49 5.32 3.93
N GLU A 207 -20.62 4.96 2.67
CA GLU A 207 -20.94 3.61 2.21
C GLU A 207 -19.90 3.21 1.18
N LEU A 208 -19.54 1.92 1.16
CA LEU A 208 -18.47 1.46 0.30
C LEU A 208 -18.86 1.56 -1.18
N THR A 209 -18.19 2.44 -1.91
CA THR A 209 -18.42 2.67 -3.35
C THR A 209 -17.21 3.34 -4.00
N VAL A 210 -16.95 3.06 -5.27
CA VAL A 210 -15.92 3.74 -6.07
C VAL A 210 -16.49 4.88 -6.92
N GLU A 211 -17.81 5.13 -6.86
CA GLU A 211 -18.47 6.15 -7.70
C GLU A 211 -17.99 7.59 -7.41
N GLY A 212 -17.34 7.81 -6.27
CA GLY A 212 -16.78 9.09 -5.84
C GLY A 212 -15.39 9.38 -6.39
N ASP A 213 -14.73 8.43 -7.06
CA ASP A 213 -13.37 8.57 -7.56
C ASP A 213 -13.36 9.47 -8.81
N PRO A 214 -12.75 10.67 -8.76
CA PRO A 214 -12.73 11.61 -9.87
C PRO A 214 -11.89 11.12 -11.06
N ASP A 215 -10.88 10.27 -10.80
CA ASP A 215 -9.94 9.80 -11.80
C ASP A 215 -10.34 8.42 -12.36
N HIS A 216 -11.32 7.78 -11.73
CA HIS A 216 -11.78 6.42 -12.06
C HIS A 216 -10.62 5.40 -12.09
N GLU A 217 -9.63 5.57 -11.22
CA GLU A 217 -8.55 4.61 -11.02
C GLU A 217 -9.05 3.37 -10.28
N ALA A 218 -9.97 3.55 -9.33
CA ALA A 218 -10.60 2.49 -8.56
C ALA A 218 -11.75 1.84 -9.35
N GLU A 219 -11.63 0.53 -9.61
CA GLU A 219 -12.65 -0.25 -10.32
C GLU A 219 -13.61 -0.97 -9.38
N ASP A 220 -13.13 -1.33 -8.18
CA ASP A 220 -13.95 -1.92 -7.13
C ASP A 220 -13.36 -1.58 -5.76
N ALA A 221 -14.19 -1.63 -4.73
CA ALA A 221 -13.79 -1.49 -3.34
C ALA A 221 -14.45 -2.60 -2.51
N ILE A 222 -13.68 -3.19 -1.59
CA ILE A 222 -14.17 -4.26 -0.71
C ILE A 222 -13.68 -4.08 0.73
N TRP A 223 -14.47 -4.59 1.68
CA TRP A 223 -14.04 -4.79 3.06
C TRP A 223 -13.29 -6.12 3.19
N VAL A 224 -12.11 -6.10 3.80
CA VAL A 224 -11.30 -7.29 4.08
C VAL A 224 -10.96 -7.32 5.57
N ASP A 225 -11.05 -8.49 6.20
CA ASP A 225 -10.60 -8.64 7.59
C ASP A 225 -9.12 -8.26 7.72
N PHE A 226 -8.77 -7.49 8.74
CA PHE A 226 -7.40 -6.99 8.89
C PHE A 226 -6.33 -8.10 8.89
N ALA A 227 -6.69 -9.28 9.42
CA ALA A 227 -5.82 -10.45 9.45
C ALA A 227 -5.49 -11.03 8.06
N ASP A 228 -6.35 -10.79 7.06
CA ASP A 228 -6.22 -11.35 5.71
C ASP A 228 -5.48 -10.40 4.75
N LEU A 229 -5.15 -9.18 5.17
CA LEU A 229 -4.54 -8.18 4.29
C LEU A 229 -3.18 -8.62 3.70
N ASP A 230 -2.40 -9.44 4.42
CA ASP A 230 -1.13 -9.97 3.92
C ASP A 230 -1.31 -10.93 2.73
N ASP A 231 -2.46 -11.60 2.65
CA ASP A 231 -2.78 -12.54 1.57
C ASP A 231 -3.48 -11.87 0.38
N VAL A 232 -3.94 -10.63 0.55
CA VAL A 232 -4.77 -9.92 -0.42
C VAL A 232 -4.05 -8.77 -1.10
N LEU A 233 -3.29 -7.96 -0.36
CA LEU A 233 -2.62 -6.78 -0.92
C LEU A 233 -1.52 -7.20 -1.90
N SER A 234 -1.56 -6.65 -3.10
CA SER A 234 -0.61 -6.97 -4.18
C SER A 234 0.82 -6.53 -3.84
N TYR A 235 0.96 -5.39 -3.17
CA TYR A 235 2.25 -4.74 -2.97
C TYR A 235 2.90 -5.11 -1.63
N PRO A 236 4.15 -5.62 -1.63
CA PRO A 236 4.88 -5.91 -0.39
C PRO A 236 4.98 -4.73 0.58
N ASN A 237 5.08 -3.51 0.06
CA ASN A 237 5.18 -2.30 0.88
C ASN A 237 3.88 -2.00 1.62
N GLU A 238 2.73 -2.28 1.01
CA GLU A 238 1.43 -2.07 1.64
C GLU A 238 1.13 -3.16 2.67
N ARG A 239 1.53 -4.41 2.39
CA ARG A 239 1.56 -5.48 3.41
C ARG A 239 2.42 -5.09 4.61
N LYS A 240 3.55 -4.42 4.36
CA LYS A 240 4.41 -3.89 5.42
C LYS A 240 3.72 -2.82 6.26
N ILE A 241 2.87 -1.97 5.68
CA ILE A 241 2.05 -0.99 6.41
C ILE A 241 1.10 -1.70 7.38
N ALA A 242 0.37 -2.72 6.91
CA ALA A 242 -0.51 -3.52 7.78
C ALA A 242 0.28 -4.17 8.95
N TRP A 243 1.45 -4.76 8.64
CA TRP A 243 2.33 -5.32 9.67
C TRP A 243 2.85 -4.27 10.68
N LEU A 244 3.23 -3.08 10.21
CA LEU A 244 3.70 -1.99 11.08
C LEU A 244 2.60 -1.53 12.04
N TYR A 245 1.37 -1.39 11.52
CA TYR A 245 0.22 -1.03 12.33
C TYR A 245 -0.08 -2.10 13.40
N ALA A 246 -0.13 -3.38 13.02
CA ALA A 246 -0.32 -4.49 13.96
C ALA A 246 0.74 -4.49 15.09
N ARG A 247 2.00 -4.22 14.72
CA ARG A 247 3.10 -4.13 15.70
C ARG A 247 2.94 -2.93 16.63
N LYS A 248 2.40 -1.82 16.15
CA LYS A 248 2.15 -0.61 16.95
C LYS A 248 1.06 -0.85 17.99
N LEU A 249 -0.04 -1.51 17.61
CA LEU A 249 -1.11 -1.91 18.54
C LEU A 249 -0.58 -2.77 19.69
N ASN A 250 0.27 -3.76 19.39
CA ASN A 250 0.86 -4.66 20.40
C ASN A 250 1.82 -3.98 21.38
N ARG A 251 2.26 -2.74 21.12
CA ARG A 251 3.12 -1.97 22.04
C ARG A 251 2.35 -1.03 22.94
N GLN A 252 1.08 -0.78 22.63
CA GLN A 252 0.22 0.16 23.37
C GLN A 252 -0.71 -0.54 24.36
N GLY A 253 -0.89 -1.87 24.23
CA GLY A 253 -1.59 -2.73 25.21
C GLY A 253 -0.61 -3.44 26.15
#